data_AF-A0A7M3NQS9-F1
#
_entry.id   AF-A0A7M3NQS9-F1
#
_cell.length_a   1.000
_cell.length_b   1.000
_cell.length_c   1.000
_cell.angle_alpha   90.00
_cell.angle_beta   90.00
_cell.angle_gamma   90.00
#
_symmetry.space_group_name_H-M   'P 1'
#
loop_
_entity.id
_entity.type
_entity.pdbx_description
1 polymer ?
#
loop_
_entity_poly.entity_id
_entity_poly.type
_entity_poly.pdbx_seq_one_letter_code
_entity_poly.pdbx_strand_id
1 'polypeptide(L)'
;MAVILAPLPHNDDQDRPSSRRALRVLIVLAIGYFALWATGTLGVMALSYWARAETPAPAGTRTVQGIGHFQPVDDAGHLWRGAAPSPAGYRALAGLGFTTVVDLRAEHMDAAELAKPGDAGLKVIRLPIRDGQTPEPSQVHRFLDVVAHSNGKIFVHCGAGVALPVVILSRLVDAPRRILSFL
;
A
#
# COMPACT_ATOMS: atom_id res chain seq x y z
N MET A 1 -17.47 35.67 81.97
CA MET A 1 -18.58 35.31 81.07
C MET A 1 -18.28 35.81 79.66
N ALA A 2 -18.73 35.06 78.67
CA ALA A 2 -19.00 35.46 77.28
C ALA A 2 -17.81 35.75 76.34
N VAL A 3 -17.53 34.70 75.57
CA VAL A 3 -17.03 34.60 74.18
C VAL A 3 -17.33 35.83 73.28
N ILE A 4 -16.36 36.23 72.46
CA ILE A 4 -16.63 36.72 71.09
C ILE A 4 -15.68 35.97 70.13
N LEU A 5 -16.25 35.00 69.40
CA LEU A 5 -15.68 34.42 68.19
C LEU A 5 -15.66 35.53 67.13
N ALA A 6 -14.49 35.92 66.64
CA ALA A 6 -14.40 36.67 65.40
C ALA A 6 -14.58 35.70 64.22
N PRO A 7 -15.50 35.97 63.28
CA PRO A 7 -15.64 35.15 62.09
C PRO A 7 -14.42 35.34 61.17
N LEU A 8 -13.87 34.23 60.69
CA LEU A 8 -12.83 34.25 59.65
C LEU A 8 -13.39 34.92 58.37
N PRO A 9 -12.58 35.71 57.64
CA PRO A 9 -13.02 36.33 56.41
C PRO A 9 -13.40 35.26 55.37
N HIS A 10 -14.64 35.36 54.90
CA HIS A 10 -15.17 34.59 53.79
C HIS A 10 -14.55 35.13 52.49
N ASN A 11 -13.64 34.38 51.88
CA ASN A 11 -13.09 34.70 50.56
C ASN A 11 -14.12 34.34 49.48
N ASP A 12 -15.10 35.22 49.29
CA ASP A 12 -15.97 35.20 48.13
C ASP A 12 -15.37 36.05 46.99
N ASP A 13 -15.29 35.40 45.82
CA ASP A 13 -15.26 35.98 44.48
C ASP A 13 -14.12 36.96 44.10
N GLN A 14 -13.03 36.44 43.51
CA GLN A 14 -12.15 37.30 42.71
C GLN A 14 -11.53 36.72 41.42
N ASP A 15 -12.00 35.58 40.88
CA ASP A 15 -11.38 34.96 39.68
C ASP A 15 -12.34 34.48 38.57
N ARG A 16 -13.41 35.23 38.26
CA ARG A 16 -14.43 34.80 37.28
C ARG A 16 -14.47 35.46 35.88
N PRO A 17 -13.94 36.68 35.62
CA PRO A 17 -14.02 37.27 34.27
C PRO A 17 -12.83 36.93 33.34
N SER A 18 -11.63 36.67 33.88
CA SER A 18 -10.43 36.36 33.06
C SER A 18 -10.52 34.96 32.43
N SER A 19 -11.03 33.98 33.17
CA SER A 19 -11.22 32.60 32.73
C SER A 19 -12.17 32.48 31.53
N ARG A 20 -13.27 33.27 31.51
CA ARG A 20 -14.20 33.30 30.36
C ARG A 20 -13.58 33.90 29.10
N ARG A 21 -12.70 34.90 29.25
CA ARG A 21 -11.97 35.51 28.12
C ARG A 21 -10.89 34.55 27.59
N ALA A 22 -10.14 33.91 28.49
CA ALA A 22 -9.17 32.89 28.14
C ALA A 22 -9.82 31.70 27.42
N LEU A 23 -10.96 31.21 27.92
CA LEU A 23 -11.73 30.14 27.28
C LEU A 23 -12.16 30.52 25.86
N ARG A 24 -12.63 31.76 25.65
CA ARG A 24 -13.00 32.25 24.30
C ARG A 24 -11.79 32.27 23.36
N VAL A 25 -10.63 32.74 23.82
CA VAL A 25 -9.40 32.75 23.02
C VAL A 25 -9.00 31.31 22.65
N LEU A 26 -9.03 30.38 23.60
CA LEU A 26 -8.73 28.98 23.33
C LEU A 26 -9.70 28.34 22.33
N ILE A 27 -11.00 28.64 22.44
CA ILE A 27 -12.01 28.17 21.48
C ILE A 27 -11.72 28.71 20.08
N VAL A 28 -11.40 30.00 19.94
CA VAL A 28 -11.07 30.61 18.64
C VAL A 28 -9.80 29.97 18.05
N LEU A 29 -8.77 29.76 18.86
CA LEU A 29 -7.54 29.09 18.42
C LEU A 29 -7.81 27.63 18.00
N ALA A 30 -8.62 26.90 18.75
CA ALA A 30 -9.00 25.53 18.43
C ALA A 30 -9.82 25.44 17.13
N ILE A 31 -10.78 26.35 16.93
CA ILE A 31 -11.56 26.44 15.69
C ILE A 31 -10.64 26.79 14.52
N GLY A 32 -9.72 27.75 14.70
CA GLY A 32 -8.76 28.13 13.66
C GLY A 32 -7.82 26.97 13.29
N TYR A 33 -7.30 26.25 14.28
CA TYR A 33 -6.50 25.05 14.05
C TYR A 33 -7.28 23.96 13.33
N PHE A 34 -8.51 23.69 13.77
CA PHE A 34 -9.37 22.69 13.12
C PHE A 34 -9.71 23.08 11.68
N ALA A 35 -10.03 24.35 11.43
CA ALA A 35 -10.30 24.86 10.08
C ALA A 35 -9.07 24.70 9.18
N LEU A 36 -7.89 25.10 9.64
CA LEU A 36 -6.63 24.92 8.92
C LEU A 36 -6.36 23.45 8.60
N TRP A 37 -6.50 22.57 9.59
CA TRP A 37 -6.29 21.13 9.45
C TRP A 37 -7.30 20.50 8.47
N ALA A 38 -8.57 20.88 8.57
CA ALA A 38 -9.64 20.41 7.70
C ALA A 38 -9.41 20.86 6.25
N THR A 39 -9.07 22.13 6.02
CA THR A 39 -8.76 22.64 4.68
C THR A 39 -7.57 21.92 4.06
N GLY A 40 -6.50 21.68 4.83
CA GLY A 40 -5.35 20.92 4.36
C GLY A 40 -5.71 19.48 3.99
N THR A 41 -6.46 18.79 4.86
CA THR A 41 -6.89 17.40 4.62
C THR A 41 -7.81 17.29 3.41
N LEU A 42 -8.78 18.19 3.29
CA LEU A 42 -9.71 18.23 2.14
C LEU A 42 -8.97 18.56 0.84
N GLY A 43 -7.98 19.47 0.88
CA GLY A 43 -7.14 19.77 -0.27
C GLY A 43 -6.35 18.55 -0.76
N VAL A 44 -5.71 17.81 0.16
CA VAL A 44 -4.99 16.57 -0.17
C VAL A 44 -5.93 15.50 -0.72
N MET A 45 -7.11 15.31 -0.11
CA MET A 45 -8.13 14.37 -0.62
C MET A 45 -8.62 14.75 -2.01
N ALA A 46 -8.91 16.03 -2.27
CA ALA A 46 -9.37 16.53 -3.56
C ALA A 46 -8.30 16.33 -4.65
N LEU A 47 -7.05 16.71 -4.37
CA LEU A 47 -5.93 16.48 -5.29
C LEU A 47 -5.69 14.98 -5.55
N SER A 48 -5.81 14.15 -4.51
CA SER A 48 -5.67 12.69 -4.65
C SER A 48 -6.79 12.06 -5.46
N TYR A 49 -8.04 12.54 -5.30
CA TYR A 49 -9.18 12.11 -6.08
C TYR A 49 -9.02 12.49 -7.55
N TRP A 50 -8.67 13.75 -7.81
CA TRP A 50 -8.43 14.25 -9.16
C TRP A 50 -7.30 13.48 -9.85
N ALA A 51 -6.15 13.31 -9.18
CA ALA A 51 -5.04 12.52 -9.70
C ALA A 51 -5.45 11.07 -10.07
N ARG A 52 -6.31 10.42 -9.27
CA ARG A 52 -6.83 9.07 -9.57
C ARG A 52 -7.81 9.05 -10.74
N ALA A 53 -8.59 10.11 -10.95
CA ALA A 53 -9.50 10.22 -12.08
C ALA A 53 -8.72 10.32 -13.41
N GLU A 54 -7.63 11.10 -13.42
CA GLU A 54 -6.73 11.23 -14.58
C GLU A 54 -5.76 10.05 -14.76
N THR A 55 -5.59 9.18 -13.75
CA THR A 55 -4.76 7.96 -13.86
C THR A 55 -5.61 6.69 -13.70
N PRO A 56 -6.26 6.23 -14.78
CA PRO A 56 -6.97 4.95 -14.77
C PRO A 56 -6.04 3.82 -14.36
N ALA A 57 -6.60 2.78 -13.72
CA ALA A 57 -5.88 1.55 -13.51
C ALA A 57 -5.39 1.00 -14.87
N PRO A 58 -4.22 0.34 -14.93
CA PRO A 58 -3.69 -0.23 -16.17
C PRO A 58 -4.76 -1.06 -16.90
N ALA A 59 -4.84 -0.90 -18.21
CA ALA A 59 -5.82 -1.60 -19.04
C ALA A 59 -5.71 -3.12 -18.82
N GLY A 60 -6.83 -3.77 -18.50
CA GLY A 60 -6.87 -5.19 -18.15
C GLY A 60 -6.84 -5.51 -16.65
N THR A 61 -6.74 -4.51 -15.77
CA THR A 61 -6.92 -4.72 -14.32
C THR A 61 -8.26 -5.42 -14.06
N ARG A 62 -8.19 -6.57 -13.37
CA ARG A 62 -9.37 -7.38 -13.03
C ARG A 62 -9.24 -7.91 -11.62
N THR A 63 -10.37 -8.11 -10.95
CA THR A 63 -10.38 -8.78 -9.65
C THR A 63 -10.31 -10.29 -9.87
N VAL A 64 -9.39 -10.95 -9.18
CA VAL A 64 -9.28 -12.42 -9.17
C VAL A 64 -9.51 -12.87 -7.74
N GLN A 65 -10.41 -13.83 -7.55
CA GLN A 65 -10.72 -14.33 -6.21
C GLN A 65 -9.44 -14.89 -5.56
N GLY A 66 -9.14 -14.41 -4.35
CA GLY A 66 -7.96 -14.84 -3.60
C GLY A 66 -6.66 -14.16 -4.01
N ILE A 67 -6.68 -13.12 -4.84
CA ILE A 67 -5.51 -12.31 -5.20
C ILE A 67 -5.85 -10.82 -5.10
N GLY A 68 -5.24 -10.14 -4.13
CA GLY A 68 -5.32 -8.68 -4.01
C GLY A 68 -4.44 -7.97 -5.04
N HIS A 69 -4.80 -6.73 -5.39
CA HIS A 69 -3.99 -5.85 -6.24
C HIS A 69 -3.53 -6.47 -7.58
N PHE A 70 -4.37 -7.33 -8.16
CA PHE A 70 -4.08 -8.01 -9.42
C PHE A 70 -4.11 -7.04 -10.61
N GLN A 71 -2.93 -6.71 -11.15
CA GLN A 71 -2.76 -5.69 -12.18
C GLN A 71 -1.78 -6.16 -13.25
N PRO A 72 -2.04 -5.85 -14.54
CA PRO A 72 -1.03 -6.02 -15.57
C PRO A 72 0.09 -5.00 -15.36
N VAL A 73 1.32 -5.44 -15.66
CA VAL A 73 2.51 -4.60 -15.60
C VAL A 73 2.87 -4.04 -16.96
N ASP A 74 2.68 -4.83 -18.02
CA ASP A 74 2.88 -4.42 -19.40
C ASP A 74 1.57 -4.47 -20.20
N ASP A 75 1.49 -3.66 -21.25
CA ASP A 75 0.33 -3.60 -22.15
C ASP A 75 0.14 -4.91 -22.95
N ALA A 76 1.22 -5.68 -23.13
CA ALA A 76 1.19 -7.00 -23.75
C ALA A 76 0.51 -8.07 -22.85
N GLY A 77 0.29 -7.77 -21.56
CA GLY A 77 -0.34 -8.67 -20.61
C GLY A 77 0.47 -9.95 -20.33
N HIS A 78 1.78 -9.91 -20.54
CA HIS A 78 2.72 -11.00 -20.29
C HIS A 78 3.15 -11.04 -18.83
N LEU A 79 3.30 -9.87 -18.18
CA LEU A 79 3.67 -9.76 -16.78
C LEU A 79 2.53 -9.14 -15.98
N TRP A 80 2.19 -9.78 -14.87
CA TRP A 80 1.18 -9.33 -13.92
C TRP A 80 1.74 -9.29 -12.52
N ARG A 81 1.21 -8.41 -11.69
CA ARG A 81 1.59 -8.28 -10.28
C ARG A 81 0.40 -8.37 -9.36
N GLY A 82 0.62 -8.74 -8.10
CA GLY A 82 -0.40 -8.71 -7.06
C GLY A 82 0.09 -9.14 -5.69
N ALA A 83 -0.86 -9.28 -4.76
CA ALA A 83 -0.64 -9.82 -3.43
C ALA A 83 -0.45 -11.34 -3.47
N ALA A 84 0.07 -11.90 -2.37
CA ALA A 84 0.27 -13.33 -2.23
C ALA A 84 -1.05 -14.09 -2.48
N PRO A 85 -1.11 -15.00 -3.46
CA PRO A 85 -2.32 -15.74 -3.76
C PRO A 85 -2.73 -16.69 -2.63
N SER A 86 -4.04 -16.81 -2.41
CA SER A 86 -4.58 -17.94 -1.66
C SER A 86 -4.48 -19.25 -2.48
N PRO A 87 -4.71 -20.43 -1.88
CA PRO A 87 -4.79 -21.68 -2.64
C PRO A 87 -5.80 -21.64 -3.79
N ALA A 88 -6.93 -20.92 -3.61
CA ALA A 88 -7.89 -20.69 -4.69
C ALA A 88 -7.35 -19.73 -5.75
N GLY A 89 -6.56 -18.73 -5.33
CA GLY A 89 -5.88 -17.80 -6.23
C GLY A 89 -4.90 -18.49 -7.17
N TYR A 90 -4.08 -19.44 -6.67
CA TYR A 90 -3.17 -20.22 -7.53
C TYR A 90 -3.92 -21.03 -8.59
N ARG A 91 -5.04 -21.67 -8.23
CA ARG A 91 -5.88 -22.38 -9.21
C ARG A 91 -6.50 -21.41 -10.24
N ALA A 92 -6.92 -20.23 -9.80
CA ALA A 92 -7.42 -19.20 -10.69
C ALA A 92 -6.33 -18.73 -11.68
N LEU A 93 -5.09 -18.54 -11.22
CA LEU A 93 -3.96 -18.19 -12.10
C LEU A 93 -3.73 -19.28 -13.17
N ALA A 94 -3.69 -20.54 -12.76
CA ALA A 94 -3.54 -21.66 -13.69
C ALA A 94 -4.67 -21.67 -14.75
N GLY A 95 -5.93 -21.51 -14.32
CA GLY A 95 -7.08 -21.43 -15.22
C GLY A 95 -7.08 -20.21 -16.16
N LEU A 96 -6.36 -19.14 -15.78
CA LEU A 96 -6.19 -17.93 -16.59
C LEU A 96 -4.99 -18.01 -17.56
N GLY A 97 -4.28 -19.15 -17.58
CA GLY A 97 -3.15 -19.41 -18.46
C GLY A 97 -1.82 -18.85 -17.96
N PHE A 98 -1.69 -18.58 -16.65
CA PHE A 98 -0.39 -18.29 -16.05
C PHE A 98 0.43 -19.56 -15.95
N THR A 99 1.71 -19.47 -16.28
CA THR A 99 2.63 -20.61 -16.27
C THR A 99 3.67 -20.49 -15.16
N THR A 100 4.03 -19.26 -14.80
CA THR A 100 5.11 -18.96 -13.86
C THR A 100 4.65 -18.00 -12.77
N VAL A 101 4.96 -18.33 -11.52
CA VAL A 101 4.80 -17.45 -10.36
C VAL A 101 6.16 -17.11 -9.79
N VAL A 102 6.42 -15.81 -9.67
CA VAL A 102 7.61 -15.26 -9.03
C VAL A 102 7.24 -14.79 -7.62
N ASP A 103 7.76 -15.49 -6.63
CA ASP A 103 7.56 -15.18 -5.21
C ASP A 103 8.72 -14.33 -4.68
N LEU A 104 8.41 -13.09 -4.30
CA LEU A 104 9.39 -12.16 -3.74
C LEU A 104 9.51 -12.24 -2.20
N ARG A 105 8.66 -13.05 -1.55
CA ARG A 105 8.59 -13.15 -0.08
C ARG A 105 9.90 -13.69 0.51
N ALA A 106 10.42 -12.97 1.50
CA ALA A 106 11.65 -13.33 2.21
C ALA A 106 11.39 -13.99 3.56
N GLU A 107 10.14 -14.07 3.99
CA GLU A 107 9.75 -14.77 5.22
C GLU A 107 10.02 -16.28 5.17
N HIS A 108 10.19 -16.85 6.36
CA HIS A 108 10.29 -18.29 6.53
C HIS A 108 8.93 -18.93 6.25
N MET A 109 8.91 -19.87 5.31
CA MET A 109 7.74 -20.61 4.91
C MET A 109 8.05 -22.10 5.02
N ASP A 110 7.07 -22.88 5.45
CA ASP A 110 7.19 -24.33 5.48
C ASP A 110 7.20 -24.92 4.06
N ALA A 111 7.66 -26.17 3.95
CA ALA A 111 7.73 -26.87 2.65
C ALA A 111 6.34 -27.01 2.01
N ALA A 112 5.28 -27.10 2.81
CA ALA A 112 3.91 -27.22 2.31
C ALA A 112 3.44 -25.92 1.64
N GLU A 113 3.76 -24.76 2.20
CA GLU A 113 3.41 -23.46 1.66
C GLU A 113 4.18 -23.16 0.36
N LEU A 114 5.42 -23.63 0.28
CA LEU A 114 6.24 -23.54 -0.94
C LEU A 114 5.74 -24.44 -2.07
N ALA A 115 5.08 -25.56 -1.73
CA ALA A 115 4.52 -26.48 -2.71
C ALA A 115 3.18 -26.01 -3.31
N LYS A 116 2.42 -25.16 -2.59
CA LYS A 116 1.06 -24.71 -2.99
C LYS A 116 0.92 -24.22 -4.43
N PRO A 117 1.85 -23.43 -5.01
CA PRO A 117 1.71 -23.02 -6.40
C PRO A 117 2.05 -24.17 -7.37
N GLY A 118 3.00 -25.03 -6.98
CA GLY A 118 3.34 -26.25 -7.74
C GLY A 118 2.17 -27.24 -7.82
N ASP A 119 1.40 -27.37 -6.75
CA ASP A 119 0.17 -28.20 -6.71
C ASP A 119 -0.90 -27.69 -7.70
N ALA A 120 -0.86 -26.40 -8.06
CA ALA A 120 -1.74 -25.81 -9.06
C ALA A 120 -1.17 -25.91 -10.49
N GLY A 121 -0.02 -26.58 -10.69
CA GLY A 121 0.64 -26.72 -11.98
C GLY A 121 1.47 -25.50 -12.41
N LEU A 122 1.79 -24.59 -11.48
CA LEU A 122 2.55 -23.38 -11.77
C LEU A 122 4.04 -23.59 -11.46
N LYS A 123 4.91 -23.08 -12.34
CA LYS A 123 6.35 -23.03 -12.08
C LYS A 123 6.64 -21.94 -11.05
N VAL A 124 7.25 -22.31 -9.92
CA VAL A 124 7.60 -21.36 -8.86
C VAL A 124 9.05 -20.91 -9.00
N ILE A 125 9.27 -19.61 -8.95
CA ILE A 125 10.59 -19.01 -8.91
C ILE A 125 10.66 -18.12 -7.68
N ARG A 126 11.55 -18.46 -6.74
CA ARG A 126 11.75 -17.66 -5.52
C ARG A 126 12.88 -16.67 -5.71
N LEU A 127 12.58 -15.41 -5.43
CA LEU A 127 13.52 -14.29 -5.41
C LEU A 127 13.29 -13.51 -4.10
N PRO A 128 13.78 -14.02 -2.96
CA PRO A 128 13.46 -13.44 -1.66
C PRO A 128 14.05 -12.02 -1.54
N ILE A 129 13.17 -11.03 -1.44
CA ILE A 129 13.54 -9.63 -1.24
C ILE A 129 12.71 -9.12 -0.06
N ARG A 130 13.39 -8.59 0.96
CA ARG A 130 12.69 -8.05 2.14
C ARG A 130 11.84 -6.85 1.74
N ASP A 131 10.63 -6.76 2.29
CA ASP A 131 9.75 -5.62 2.05
C ASP A 131 10.44 -4.31 2.45
N GLY A 132 10.27 -3.28 1.62
CA GLY A 132 10.91 -1.97 1.80
C GLY A 132 12.39 -1.90 1.42
N GLN A 133 13.01 -3.01 1.00
CA GLN A 133 14.38 -3.01 0.49
C GLN A 133 14.42 -2.86 -1.04
N THR A 134 15.51 -2.28 -1.53
CA THR A 134 15.81 -2.27 -2.97
C THR A 134 16.37 -3.63 -3.37
N PRO A 135 15.89 -4.24 -4.48
CA PRO A 135 16.46 -5.49 -4.98
C PRO A 135 17.95 -5.33 -5.31
N GLU A 136 18.76 -6.36 -5.02
CA GLU A 136 20.15 -6.39 -5.44
C GLU A 136 20.24 -6.51 -6.99
N PRO A 137 21.26 -5.92 -7.65
CA PRO A 137 21.44 -6.07 -9.10
C PRO A 137 21.35 -7.52 -9.61
N SER A 138 21.93 -8.48 -8.88
CA SER A 138 21.85 -9.91 -9.24
C SER A 138 20.41 -10.45 -9.25
N GLN A 139 19.57 -10.00 -8.33
CA GLN A 139 18.15 -10.36 -8.25
C GLN A 139 17.35 -9.71 -9.37
N VAL A 140 17.67 -8.45 -9.72
CA VAL A 140 17.09 -7.76 -10.88
C VAL A 140 17.42 -8.51 -12.16
N HIS A 141 18.68 -8.85 -12.40
CA HIS A 141 19.09 -9.61 -13.59
C HIS A 141 18.36 -10.94 -13.67
N ARG A 142 18.32 -11.70 -12.57
CA ARG A 142 17.60 -12.98 -12.52
C ARG A 142 16.11 -12.82 -12.80
N PHE A 143 15.47 -11.76 -12.30
CA PHE A 143 14.07 -11.48 -12.62
C PHE A 143 13.87 -11.16 -14.11
N LEU A 144 14.71 -10.31 -14.68
CA LEU A 144 14.64 -9.96 -16.10
C LEU A 144 14.87 -11.17 -17.00
N ASP A 145 15.80 -12.07 -16.63
CA ASP A 145 16.04 -13.32 -17.34
C ASP A 145 14.80 -14.23 -17.32
N VAL A 146 14.12 -14.33 -16.18
CA VAL A 146 12.87 -15.09 -16.06
C VAL A 146 11.78 -14.51 -16.95
N VAL A 147 11.67 -13.18 -16.98
CA VAL A 147 10.71 -12.49 -17.84
C VAL A 147 11.02 -12.69 -19.32
N ALA A 148 12.30 -12.67 -19.70
CA ALA A 148 12.72 -12.84 -21.09
C ALA A 148 12.55 -14.28 -21.62
N HIS A 149 12.72 -15.29 -20.78
CA HIS A 149 12.72 -16.71 -21.21
C HIS A 149 11.43 -17.48 -20.87
N SER A 150 10.43 -16.83 -20.26
CA SER A 150 9.14 -17.46 -20.01
C SER A 150 8.27 -17.40 -21.26
N ASN A 151 7.81 -18.56 -21.74
CA ASN A 151 6.93 -18.68 -22.91
C ASN A 151 5.44 -18.43 -22.58
N GLY A 152 5.12 -18.04 -21.35
CA GLY A 152 3.74 -17.82 -20.89
C GLY A 152 3.63 -16.72 -19.85
N LYS A 153 2.39 -16.42 -19.43
CA LYS A 153 2.11 -15.31 -18.51
C LYS A 153 2.77 -15.55 -17.16
N ILE A 154 3.40 -14.50 -16.66
CA ILE A 154 4.14 -14.48 -15.41
C ILE A 154 3.36 -13.66 -14.41
N PHE A 155 3.24 -14.19 -13.19
CA PHE A 155 2.67 -13.47 -12.07
C PHE A 155 3.73 -13.25 -11.00
N VAL A 156 4.05 -12.00 -10.68
CA VAL A 156 4.96 -11.64 -9.59
C VAL A 156 4.16 -11.17 -8.37
N HIS A 157 4.51 -11.67 -7.18
CA HIS A 157 3.85 -11.20 -5.95
C HIS A 157 4.85 -10.92 -4.83
N CYS A 158 4.42 -10.05 -3.93
CA CYS A 158 4.95 -9.95 -2.57
C CYS A 158 3.80 -10.24 -1.58
N GLY A 159 4.00 -10.02 -0.28
CA GLY A 159 2.93 -10.23 0.71
C GLY A 159 1.66 -9.44 0.35
N ALA A 160 1.76 -8.11 0.28
CA ALA A 160 0.61 -7.22 0.04
C ALA A 160 0.39 -6.79 -1.42
N GLY A 161 1.32 -7.10 -2.33
CA GLY A 161 1.26 -6.67 -3.75
C GLY A 161 1.56 -5.20 -4.02
N VAL A 162 2.02 -4.46 -3.00
CA VAL A 162 2.37 -3.02 -3.06
C VAL A 162 3.79 -2.73 -2.60
N ALA A 163 4.56 -3.75 -2.23
CA ALA A 163 5.88 -3.55 -1.67
C ALA A 163 6.86 -2.95 -2.70
N LEU A 164 7.83 -2.19 -2.21
CA LEU A 164 8.85 -1.53 -3.04
C LEU A 164 9.50 -2.47 -4.08
N PRO A 165 9.86 -3.73 -3.76
CA PRO A 165 10.44 -4.65 -4.74
C PRO A 165 9.54 -4.94 -5.94
N VAL A 166 8.24 -5.20 -5.71
CA VAL A 166 7.31 -5.51 -6.80
C VAL A 166 7.11 -4.28 -7.70
N VAL A 167 7.08 -3.08 -7.12
CA VAL A 167 6.97 -1.84 -7.88
C VAL A 167 8.22 -1.60 -8.75
N ILE A 168 9.42 -1.73 -8.18
CA ILE A 168 10.68 -1.51 -8.91
C ILE A 168 10.80 -2.50 -10.08
N LEU A 169 10.61 -3.79 -9.82
CA LEU A 169 10.73 -4.83 -10.85
C LEU A 169 9.69 -4.64 -11.97
N SER A 170 8.46 -4.26 -11.61
CA SER A 170 7.44 -3.93 -12.60
C SER A 170 7.84 -2.75 -13.49
N ARG A 171 8.39 -1.68 -12.91
CA ARG A 171 8.79 -0.48 -13.68
C ARG A 171 10.00 -0.73 -14.58
N LEU A 172 10.93 -1.59 -14.17
CA LEU A 172 12.08 -1.96 -15.00
C LEU A 172 11.66 -2.73 -16.27
N VAL A 173 10.58 -3.48 -16.21
CA VAL A 173 10.03 -4.20 -17.37
C VAL A 173 9.19 -3.29 -18.27
N ASP A 174 8.40 -2.39 -17.67
CA ASP A 174 7.47 -1.52 -18.40
C ASP A 174 8.15 -0.31 -19.07
N ALA A 175 9.10 0.34 -18.37
CA ALA A 175 9.71 1.59 -18.83
C ALA A 175 10.32 1.55 -20.26
N PRO A 176 11.19 0.58 -20.62
CA PRO A 176 11.76 0.54 -21.98
C PRO A 176 10.71 0.23 -23.04
N ARG A 177 9.65 -0.52 -22.72
CA ARG A 177 8.59 -0.89 -23.66
C ARG A 177 7.65 0.27 -23.96
N ARG A 178 7.32 1.10 -22.96
CA ARG A 178 6.53 2.32 -23.18
C ARG A 178 7.27 3.34 -24.04
N ILE A 179 8.59 3.47 -23.90
CA ILE A 179 9.39 4.38 -24.75
C ILE A 179 9.31 3.95 -26.22
N LEU A 180 9.37 2.64 -26.50
CA LEU A 180 9.28 2.11 -27.85
C LEU A 180 7.88 2.24 -28.46
N SER A 181 6.80 2.26 -27.65
CA SER A 181 5.43 2.44 -28.18
C SER A 181 5.12 3.87 -28.66
N PHE A 182 5.98 4.84 -28.37
CA PHE A 182 5.85 6.23 -28.83
C PHE A 182 6.71 6.56 -30.07
N LEU A 183 7.48 5.59 -30.57
CA LEU A 183 8.31 5.69 -31.77
C LEU A 183 7.66 4.92 -32.93
#